data_AF-A0A7S0S4X1-F1
#
_entry.id   AF-A0A7S0S4X1-F1
#
_cell.length_a   1.000
_cell.length_b   1.000
_cell.length_c   1.000
_cell.angle_alpha   90.00
_cell.angle_beta   90.00
_cell.angle_gamma   90.00
#
_symmetry.space_group_name_H-M   'P 1'
#
loop_
_entity.id
_entity.type
_entity.pdbx_description
1 polymer ?
#
loop_
_entity_poly.entity_id
_entity_poly.type
_entity_poly.pdbx_seq_one_letter_code
_entity_poly.pdbx_strand_id
1 'polypeptide(L)'
;EVGFADDYIPGDKPKGTGAASNGSSTAGEQEGTGGDAAMVAGVGGAPIKGLGYMTLADHARFKYLLHLDGITASGRLSKLLRVNSPVLKQRSPWIEWYHRSLVEGVHYISFWESHRKDIVHILRFLKTKPRYLQEVARRGQAFAFAYTGKHARRLYWRRAL
;
A
#
# COMPACT_ATOMS: atom_id res chain seq x y z
N GLU A 1 -5.68 -12.42 -26.88
CA GLU A 1 -6.34 -13.25 -25.85
C GLU A 1 -6.65 -12.38 -24.63
N VAL A 2 -7.95 -12.08 -24.45
CA VAL A 2 -8.70 -11.66 -23.24
C VAL A 2 -8.10 -10.66 -22.23
N GLY A 3 -8.18 -9.36 -22.54
CA GLY A 3 -9.22 -8.44 -22.03
C GLY A 3 -9.46 -8.20 -20.52
N PHE A 4 -8.50 -8.45 -19.62
CA PHE A 4 -8.77 -8.31 -18.16
C PHE A 4 -8.39 -6.94 -17.54
N ALA A 5 -7.71 -6.06 -18.29
CA ALA A 5 -7.30 -4.75 -17.81
C ALA A 5 -8.40 -3.67 -17.93
N ASP A 6 -9.50 -3.97 -18.61
CA ASP A 6 -10.58 -3.00 -18.91
C ASP A 6 -11.56 -2.79 -17.73
N ASP A 7 -11.54 -3.65 -16.70
CA ASP A 7 -12.51 -3.59 -15.59
C ASP A 7 -12.12 -2.59 -14.47
N TYR A 8 -10.97 -1.93 -14.58
CA TYR A 8 -10.57 -0.87 -13.66
C TYR A 8 -9.95 0.29 -14.45
N ILE A 9 -10.78 1.25 -14.83
CA ILE A 9 -10.32 2.55 -15.33
C ILE A 9 -10.09 3.46 -14.12
N PRO A 10 -8.92 4.09 -13.97
CA PRO A 10 -8.71 5.14 -12.97
C PRO A 10 -9.79 6.23 -13.11
N GLY A 11 -10.79 6.22 -12.22
CA GLY A 11 -11.97 7.10 -12.29
C GLY A 11 -13.32 6.39 -12.22
N ASP A 12 -13.40 5.07 -12.45
CA ASP A 12 -14.64 4.27 -12.38
C ASP A 12 -15.04 3.91 -10.93
N LYS A 13 -14.72 4.79 -9.98
CA LYS A 13 -14.99 4.62 -8.55
C LYS A 13 -16.40 5.14 -8.25
N PRO A 14 -17.13 4.56 -7.28
CA PRO A 14 -18.42 5.07 -6.86
C PRO A 14 -18.28 6.53 -6.38
N LYS A 15 -19.02 7.45 -7.01
CA LYS A 15 -19.05 8.88 -6.64
C LYS A 15 -19.62 9.02 -5.21
N GLY A 16 -18.78 9.45 -4.26
CA GLY A 16 -19.20 9.72 -2.88
C GLY A 16 -19.95 11.05 -2.78
N THR A 17 -21.20 11.02 -2.32
CA THR A 17 -21.97 12.20 -1.93
C THR A 17 -21.36 12.83 -0.68
N GLY A 18 -20.97 14.09 -0.76
CA GLY A 18 -20.28 14.81 0.30
C GLY A 18 -21.19 15.27 1.44
N ALA A 19 -20.67 15.16 2.66
CA ALA A 19 -20.76 16.18 3.72
C ALA A 19 -19.91 15.70 4.91
N ALA A 20 -18.83 16.40 5.22
CA ALA A 20 -18.11 16.21 6.48
C ALA A 20 -17.72 17.58 7.03
N SER A 21 -18.32 17.92 8.18
CA SER A 21 -17.96 19.03 9.03
C SER A 21 -16.70 18.72 9.84
N ASN A 22 -15.94 19.78 10.12
CA ASN A 22 -14.63 19.77 10.76
C ASN A 22 -14.69 19.56 12.27
N GLY A 23 -13.63 18.96 12.82
CA GLY A 23 -13.33 18.95 14.26
C GLY A 23 -11.84 18.69 14.49
N SER A 24 -11.15 19.69 15.02
CA SER A 24 -9.73 19.71 15.39
C SER A 24 -9.47 19.03 16.73
N SER A 25 -8.29 18.43 16.93
CA SER A 25 -7.48 18.56 18.15
C SER A 25 -6.16 17.79 18.03
N THR A 26 -5.33 17.94 19.07
CA THR A 26 -3.90 18.25 19.06
C THR A 26 -2.99 17.12 19.57
N ALA A 27 -1.68 17.38 19.41
CA ALA A 27 -0.46 16.61 19.73
C ALA A 27 -0.35 15.84 21.06
N GLY A 28 0.56 14.84 21.05
CA GLY A 28 1.21 14.26 22.23
C GLY A 28 2.20 13.13 21.87
N GLU A 29 3.51 13.38 22.01
CA GLU A 29 4.61 12.41 21.94
C GLU A 29 4.71 11.56 23.22
N GLN A 30 5.20 10.31 23.10
CA GLN A 30 5.96 9.62 24.16
C GLN A 30 6.74 8.39 23.62
N GLU A 31 8.02 8.31 23.98
CA GLU A 31 8.96 7.19 23.76
C GLU A 31 8.72 6.02 24.75
N GLY A 32 9.13 4.79 24.37
CA GLY A 32 9.13 3.63 25.27
C GLY A 32 9.68 2.34 24.61
N THR A 33 10.39 1.54 25.39
CA THR A 33 11.47 0.59 25.05
C THR A 33 11.08 -0.88 24.83
N GLY A 34 11.85 -1.57 23.97
CA GLY A 34 12.44 -2.94 24.15
C GLY A 34 11.58 -4.19 24.39
N GLY A 35 11.90 -5.29 23.68
CA GLY A 35 11.66 -6.67 24.17
C GLY A 35 11.23 -7.70 23.11
N ASP A 36 11.98 -8.80 23.03
CA ASP A 36 11.88 -9.95 22.13
C ASP A 36 10.48 -10.57 21.94
N ALA A 37 10.25 -11.17 20.75
CA ALA A 37 9.16 -12.13 20.56
C ALA A 37 9.58 -13.29 19.65
N ALA A 38 9.60 -14.48 20.24
CA ALA A 38 9.85 -15.77 19.63
C ALA A 38 8.69 -16.26 18.75
N MET A 39 9.03 -17.23 17.89
CA MET A 39 8.22 -17.95 16.91
C MET A 39 6.93 -18.59 17.49
N VAL A 40 5.87 -18.70 16.68
CA VAL A 40 5.16 -19.97 16.31
C VAL A 40 3.95 -19.70 15.39
N ALA A 41 3.65 -20.74 14.61
CA ALA A 41 2.85 -20.87 13.39
C ALA A 41 1.33 -20.71 13.50
N GLY A 42 0.71 -20.54 12.32
CA GLY A 42 -0.62 -21.07 12.02
C GLY A 42 -1.77 -20.08 12.12
N VAL A 43 -2.46 -19.88 11.00
CA VAL A 43 -3.59 -18.97 10.74
C VAL A 43 -4.65 -18.94 11.87
N GLY A 44 -4.68 -17.84 12.64
CA GLY A 44 -5.74 -17.51 13.60
C GLY A 44 -5.47 -16.12 14.20
N GLY A 45 -6.27 -15.12 13.83
CA GLY A 45 -6.03 -13.73 14.23
C GLY A 45 -6.43 -13.45 15.68
N ALA A 46 -5.43 -13.18 16.53
CA ALA A 46 -5.60 -12.51 17.83
C ALA A 46 -5.33 -10.99 17.68
N PRO A 47 -6.01 -10.12 18.45
CA PRO A 47 -5.96 -8.66 18.29
C PRO A 47 -4.59 -8.06 18.66
N ILE A 48 -4.24 -6.97 17.98
CA ILE A 48 -3.11 -6.07 18.27
C ILE A 48 -3.40 -5.31 19.57
N LYS A 49 -2.60 -5.50 20.63
CA LYS A 49 -2.61 -4.64 21.84
C LYS A 49 -1.17 -4.36 22.26
N GLY A 50 -0.81 -3.07 22.36
CA GLY A 50 0.53 -2.55 22.70
C GLY A 50 1.49 -2.48 21.50
N LEU A 51 1.21 -1.64 20.50
CA LEU A 51 1.84 -1.65 19.16
C LEU A 51 3.37 -1.54 19.17
N GLY A 52 4.04 -2.67 19.34
CA GLY A 52 5.43 -2.86 18.94
C GLY A 52 5.58 -2.81 17.43
N TYR A 53 6.83 -2.77 16.96
CA TYR A 53 7.15 -2.82 15.55
C TYR A 53 6.70 -4.15 14.92
N MET A 54 6.00 -4.09 13.79
CA MET A 54 5.66 -5.27 12.99
C MET A 54 6.70 -5.50 11.90
N THR A 55 7.12 -6.74 11.71
CA THR A 55 8.05 -7.09 10.64
C THR A 55 7.34 -7.08 9.28
N LEU A 56 8.10 -7.02 8.18
CA LEU A 56 7.51 -7.12 6.85
C LEU A 56 6.81 -8.48 6.62
N ALA A 57 7.30 -9.56 7.25
CA ALA A 57 6.69 -10.88 7.16
C ALA A 57 5.29 -10.90 7.81
N ASP A 58 5.11 -10.21 8.94
CA ASP A 58 3.81 -10.13 9.60
C ASP A 58 2.75 -9.44 8.74
N HIS A 59 3.16 -8.51 7.89
CA HIS A 59 2.27 -7.83 6.95
C HIS A 59 1.66 -8.80 5.93
N ALA A 60 2.33 -9.90 5.60
CA ALA A 60 1.83 -10.91 4.64
C ALA A 60 0.54 -11.62 5.12
N ARG A 61 0.20 -11.50 6.41
CA ARG A 61 -1.03 -12.05 6.99
C ARG A 61 -2.27 -11.25 6.60
N PHE A 62 -2.11 -10.01 6.12
CA PHE A 62 -3.23 -9.12 5.80
C PHE A 62 -3.53 -9.11 4.31
N LYS A 63 -4.83 -9.17 3.98
CA LYS A 63 -5.31 -9.15 2.60
C LYS A 63 -5.07 -7.81 1.89
N TYR A 64 -5.00 -6.70 2.62
CA TYR A 64 -4.81 -5.36 2.06
C TYR A 64 -3.70 -4.66 2.82
N LEU A 65 -2.76 -4.05 2.09
CA LEU A 65 -1.67 -3.28 2.68
C LEU A 65 -1.83 -1.80 2.35
N LEU A 66 -1.84 -0.96 3.39
CA LEU A 66 -1.99 0.47 3.23
C LEU A 66 -0.63 1.17 3.18
N HIS A 67 -0.44 1.98 2.15
CA HIS A 67 0.70 2.85 2.00
C HIS A 67 0.29 4.31 2.14
N LEU A 68 0.87 4.97 3.15
CA LEU A 68 0.77 6.41 3.39
C LEU A 68 2.17 7.00 3.41
N ASP A 69 2.24 8.26 2.99
CA ASP A 69 3.43 9.08 3.13
C ASP A 69 3.52 9.72 4.51
N GLY A 70 4.73 10.08 4.91
CA GLY A 70 4.99 10.81 6.15
C GLY A 70 5.29 12.28 5.85
N ILE A 71 6.43 12.76 6.35
CA ILE A 71 6.98 14.08 5.98
C ILE A 71 7.25 14.13 4.47
N THR A 72 7.74 13.03 3.90
CA THR A 72 8.01 12.84 2.47
C THR A 72 7.59 11.43 2.03
N ALA A 73 7.93 11.06 0.79
CA ALA A 73 7.65 9.74 0.23
C ALA A 73 8.21 8.64 1.13
N SER A 74 7.36 7.68 1.52
CA SER A 74 7.81 6.61 2.41
C SER A 74 8.46 5.46 1.61
N GLY A 75 9.74 5.17 1.89
CA GLY A 75 10.46 4.03 1.31
C GLY A 75 9.86 2.65 1.64
N ARG A 76 8.82 2.61 2.47
CA ARG A 76 8.03 1.41 2.78
C ARG A 76 7.27 0.89 1.56
N LEU A 77 6.88 1.72 0.58
CA LEU A 77 6.11 1.28 -0.58
C LEU A 77 6.78 0.12 -1.32
N SER A 78 8.06 0.26 -1.65
CA SER A 78 8.85 -0.80 -2.32
C SER A 78 8.86 -2.12 -1.55
N LYS A 79 8.83 -2.07 -0.21
CA LYS A 79 8.80 -3.25 0.65
C LYS A 79 7.43 -3.91 0.63
N LEU A 80 6.34 -3.13 0.73
CA LEU A 80 4.98 -3.64 0.69
C LEU A 80 4.64 -4.28 -0.66
N LEU A 81 5.10 -3.69 -1.76
CA LEU A 81 4.85 -4.24 -3.10
C LEU A 81 5.46 -5.64 -3.27
N ARG A 82 6.52 -5.99 -2.53
CA ARG A 82 7.10 -7.35 -2.56
C ARG A 82 6.23 -8.38 -1.84
N VAL A 83 5.35 -7.94 -0.96
CA VAL A 83 4.42 -8.83 -0.26
C VAL A 83 3.32 -9.25 -1.23
N ASN A 84 2.84 -10.48 -1.12
CA ASN A 84 1.78 -11.02 -1.98
C ASN A 84 0.37 -10.51 -1.59
N SER A 85 0.27 -9.22 -1.25
CA SER A 85 -0.98 -8.56 -0.88
C SER A 85 -1.13 -7.28 -1.69
N PRO A 86 -2.32 -6.98 -2.23
CA PRO A 86 -2.56 -5.75 -2.98
C PRO A 86 -2.29 -4.52 -2.10
N VAL A 87 -1.49 -3.60 -2.64
CA VAL A 87 -1.13 -2.35 -1.97
C VAL A 87 -2.11 -1.26 -2.38
N LEU A 88 -2.73 -0.64 -1.38
CA LEU A 88 -3.49 0.59 -1.54
C LEU A 88 -2.57 1.77 -1.22
N LYS A 89 -2.28 2.60 -2.22
CA LYS A 89 -1.38 3.76 -2.12
C LYS A 89 -2.18 5.05 -1.99
N GLN A 90 -1.84 5.86 -1.00
CA GLN A 90 -2.36 7.21 -0.89
C GLN A 90 -1.96 8.02 -2.14
N ARG A 91 -2.91 8.79 -2.69
CA ARG A 91 -2.58 9.87 -3.63
C ARG A 91 -1.87 10.99 -2.90
N SER A 92 -0.68 11.32 -3.40
CA SER A 92 0.25 12.25 -2.76
C SER A 92 1.22 12.78 -3.81
N PRO A 93 1.70 14.04 -3.66
CA PRO A 93 2.69 14.62 -4.56
C PRO A 93 4.09 14.04 -4.35
N TRP A 94 4.34 13.33 -3.25
CA TRP A 94 5.65 12.78 -2.94
C TRP A 94 5.99 11.59 -3.82
N ILE A 95 7.21 11.59 -4.36
CA ILE A 95 7.71 10.54 -5.25
C ILE A 95 9.08 10.05 -4.82
N GLU A 96 9.33 8.76 -5.03
CA GLU A 96 10.69 8.20 -5.04
C GLU A 96 11.14 7.89 -6.48
N TRP A 97 12.42 7.56 -6.65
CA TRP A 97 13.07 7.29 -7.93
C TRP A 97 12.38 6.28 -8.86
N TYR A 98 11.60 5.32 -8.33
CA TYR A 98 10.87 4.32 -9.12
C TYR A 98 9.38 4.62 -9.31
N HIS A 99 8.85 5.66 -8.67
CA HIS A 99 7.39 5.91 -8.66
C HIS A 99 6.85 6.20 -10.05
N ARG A 100 7.64 6.83 -10.91
CA ARG A 100 7.23 7.16 -12.29
C ARG A 100 7.00 5.93 -13.17
N SER A 101 7.54 4.78 -12.78
CA SER A 101 7.31 3.50 -13.46
C SER A 101 6.19 2.67 -12.83
N LEU A 102 5.62 3.12 -11.71
CA LEU A 102 4.44 2.49 -11.14
C LEU A 102 3.18 2.93 -11.90
N VAL A 103 2.32 1.97 -12.23
CA VAL A 103 1.08 2.19 -12.95
C VAL A 103 -0.06 1.84 -12.01
N GLU A 104 -0.93 2.81 -11.78
CA GLU A 104 -2.14 2.63 -10.99
C GLU A 104 -3.10 1.65 -11.69
N GLY A 105 -3.77 0.82 -10.91
CA GLY A 105 -4.63 -0.25 -11.41
C GLY A 105 -3.87 -1.49 -11.89
N VAL A 106 -2.56 -1.39 -12.07
CA VAL A 106 -1.69 -2.49 -12.49
C VAL A 106 -0.79 -2.94 -11.35
N HIS A 107 -0.06 -2.02 -10.71
CA HIS A 107 0.89 -2.35 -9.64
C HIS A 107 0.34 -2.06 -8.24
N TYR A 108 -0.58 -1.10 -8.13
CA TYR A 108 -1.20 -0.69 -6.87
C TYR A 108 -2.56 -0.05 -7.14
N ILE A 109 -3.37 0.13 -6.09
CA ILE A 109 -4.67 0.82 -6.17
C ILE A 109 -4.59 2.13 -5.40
N SER A 110 -5.08 3.23 -5.96
CA SER A 110 -5.05 4.52 -5.25
C SER A 110 -6.28 4.78 -4.38
N PHE A 111 -6.09 5.51 -3.28
CA PHE A 111 -7.15 6.08 -2.45
C PHE A 111 -6.82 7.53 -2.08
N TRP A 112 -7.79 8.26 -1.50
CA TRP A 112 -7.78 9.72 -1.31
C TRP A 112 -7.81 10.51 -2.62
N GLU A 113 -8.74 10.17 -3.50
CA GLU A 113 -9.06 10.97 -4.69
C GLU A 113 -10.09 12.05 -4.39
N SER A 114 -11.21 11.67 -3.78
CA SER A 114 -12.33 12.58 -3.55
C SER A 114 -12.32 13.13 -2.12
N HIS A 115 -12.15 12.26 -1.14
CA HIS A 115 -12.17 12.61 0.28
C HIS A 115 -11.39 11.59 1.11
N ARG A 116 -10.92 11.99 2.31
CA ARG A 116 -10.11 11.13 3.19
C ARG A 116 -10.80 9.82 3.64
N LYS A 117 -12.11 9.71 3.45
CA LYS A 117 -12.93 8.54 3.82
C LYS A 117 -13.28 7.64 2.62
N ASP A 118 -12.76 7.93 1.43
CA ASP A 118 -13.09 7.19 0.20
C ASP A 118 -12.57 5.74 0.24
N ILE A 119 -11.54 5.48 1.04
CA ILE A 119 -10.96 4.17 1.28
C ILE A 119 -11.99 3.11 1.67
N VAL A 120 -13.01 3.47 2.46
CA VAL A 120 -14.05 2.51 2.87
C VAL A 120 -14.89 2.06 1.67
N HIS A 121 -15.23 2.99 0.77
CA HIS A 121 -15.97 2.70 -0.45
C HIS A 121 -15.13 1.86 -1.40
N ILE A 122 -13.85 2.22 -1.57
CA ILE A 122 -12.88 1.46 -2.37
C ILE A 122 -12.76 0.03 -1.84
N LEU A 123 -12.60 -0.16 -0.53
CA LEU A 123 -12.49 -1.50 0.06
C LEU A 123 -13.76 -2.33 -0.14
N ARG A 124 -14.95 -1.74 -0.05
CA ARG A 124 -16.21 -2.44 -0.33
C ARG A 124 -16.30 -2.87 -1.80
N PHE A 125 -15.93 -1.98 -2.72
CA PHE A 125 -15.88 -2.28 -4.15
C PHE A 125 -14.87 -3.39 -4.46
N LEU A 126 -13.64 -3.29 -3.95
CA LEU A 126 -12.57 -4.26 -4.19
C LEU A 126 -12.89 -5.65 -3.65
N LYS A 127 -13.68 -5.77 -2.58
CA LYS A 127 -14.14 -7.07 -2.07
C LYS A 127 -14.91 -7.88 -3.12
N THR A 128 -15.55 -7.22 -4.08
CA THR A 128 -16.28 -7.86 -5.19
C THR A 128 -15.38 -8.33 -6.34
N LYS A 129 -14.09 -7.95 -6.35
CA LYS A 129 -13.14 -8.20 -7.45
C LYS A 129 -11.89 -8.99 -6.99
N PRO A 130 -12.01 -10.23 -6.48
CA PRO A 130 -10.88 -10.98 -5.95
C PRO A 130 -9.81 -11.33 -6.99
N ARG A 131 -10.21 -11.67 -8.24
CA ARG A 131 -9.26 -11.98 -9.32
C ARG A 131 -8.39 -10.78 -9.69
N TYR A 132 -9.02 -9.61 -9.81
CA TYR A 132 -8.33 -8.35 -10.06
C TYR A 132 -7.33 -8.03 -8.94
N LEU A 133 -7.72 -8.17 -7.67
CA LEU A 133 -6.82 -7.94 -6.53
C LEU A 133 -5.59 -8.85 -6.55
N GLN A 134 -5.78 -10.12 -6.89
CA GLN A 134 -4.67 -11.08 -7.01
C GLN A 134 -3.71 -10.68 -8.14
N GLU A 135 -4.25 -10.24 -9.27
CA GLU A 135 -3.43 -9.79 -10.39
C GLU A 135 -2.65 -8.51 -10.08
N VAL A 136 -3.28 -7.53 -9.41
CA VAL A 136 -2.59 -6.32 -8.93
C VAL A 136 -1.46 -6.68 -7.97
N ALA A 137 -1.71 -7.57 -7.00
CA ALA A 137 -0.68 -8.03 -6.08
C ALA A 137 0.49 -8.71 -6.81
N ARG A 138 0.18 -9.63 -7.74
CA ARG A 138 1.17 -10.35 -8.54
C ARG A 138 2.02 -9.40 -9.38
N ARG A 139 1.40 -8.43 -10.07
CA ARG A 139 2.09 -7.45 -10.91
C ARG A 139 2.91 -6.46 -10.10
N GLY A 140 2.37 -5.97 -8.97
CA GLY A 140 3.10 -5.13 -8.03
C GLY A 140 4.35 -5.83 -7.47
N GLN A 141 4.22 -7.11 -7.13
CA GLN A 141 5.33 -7.95 -6.68
C GLN A 141 6.38 -8.14 -7.77
N ALA A 142 5.98 -8.51 -8.99
CA ALA A 142 6.88 -8.66 -10.12
C ALA A 142 7.67 -7.37 -10.39
N PHE A 143 6.99 -6.22 -10.39
CA PHE A 143 7.63 -4.91 -10.51
C PHE A 143 8.66 -4.67 -9.39
N ALA A 144 8.30 -4.93 -8.14
CA ALA A 144 9.19 -4.67 -7.01
C ALA A 144 10.43 -5.56 -7.01
N PHE A 145 10.32 -6.83 -7.42
CA PHE A 145 11.46 -7.72 -7.56
C PHE A 145 12.41 -7.27 -8.68
N ALA A 146 11.87 -6.88 -9.83
CA ALA A 146 12.67 -6.45 -10.98
C ALA A 146 13.34 -5.09 -10.75
N TYR A 147 12.59 -4.10 -10.25
CA TYR A 147 12.98 -2.69 -10.39
C TYR A 147 13.29 -1.96 -9.08
N THR A 148 13.04 -2.56 -7.90
CA THR A 148 13.30 -1.88 -6.61
C THR A 148 14.43 -2.52 -5.79
N GLY A 149 15.11 -3.53 -6.36
CA GLY A 149 16.21 -4.25 -5.74
C GLY A 149 17.49 -3.42 -5.56
N LYS A 150 18.45 -3.96 -4.81
CA LYS A 150 19.78 -3.34 -4.63
C LYS A 150 20.46 -3.07 -5.98
N HIS A 151 20.34 -4.00 -6.93
CA HIS A 151 20.91 -3.88 -8.26
C HIS A 151 20.28 -2.71 -9.04
N ALA A 152 18.94 -2.66 -9.14
CA ALA A 152 18.22 -1.58 -9.82
C ALA A 152 18.55 -0.20 -9.22
N ARG A 153 18.64 -0.09 -7.89
CA ARG A 153 19.06 1.14 -7.21
C ARG A 153 20.46 1.59 -7.62
N ARG A 154 21.43 0.66 -7.69
CA ARG A 154 22.80 0.98 -8.15
C ARG A 154 22.82 1.46 -9.60
N LEU A 155 22.06 0.82 -10.48
CA LEU A 155 21.94 1.24 -11.88
C LEU A 155 21.35 2.64 -12.01
N TYR A 156 20.32 2.95 -11.22
CA TYR A 156 19.72 4.29 -11.17
C TYR A 156 20.76 5.33 -10.75
N TRP A 157 21.49 5.10 -9.65
CA TRP A 157 22.52 6.03 -9.18
C TRP A 157 23.64 6.24 -10.20
N ARG A 158 24.13 5.16 -10.83
CA ARG A 158 25.15 5.24 -11.87
C ARG A 158 24.72 6.08 -13.08
N ARG A 159 23.42 6.16 -13.36
CA ARG A 159 22.88 6.93 -14.49
C ARG A 159 22.56 8.39 -14.13
N ALA A 160 22.32 8.65 -12.84
CA ALA A 160 21.94 9.96 -12.31
C ALA A 160 23.16 10.83 -11.95
N LEU A 161 24.30 10.20 -11.62
CA LEU A 161 25.61 10.83 -11.48
C LEU A 161 26.31 10.88 -12.85
#